data_AF-A0A9W8GGE6-F1
#
_entry.id   AF-A0A9W8GGE6-F1
#
_cell.length_a   1.000
_cell.length_b   1.000
_cell.length_c   1.000
_cell.angle_alpha   90.00
_cell.angle_beta   90.00
_cell.angle_gamma   90.00
#
_symmetry.space_group_name_H-M   'P 1'
#
loop_
_entity.id
_entity.type
_entity.pdbx_description
1 polymer ?
#
loop_
_entity_poly.entity_id
_entity_poly.type
_entity_poly.pdbx_seq_one_letter_code
_entity_poly.pdbx_strand_id
1 'polypeptide(L)'
;MSKEADDDGSGTDEISYTVERIVDDRVRGGQREYLLKWKGYSYSENTWEPEEHLNCVELLTQYQRQKMRHKGYGAKGIELKQVLRNVPDLHRIRVCNAVDNTLLPPDFTYTDDYIRREGVPLPSSVVFPCECEDECSANCDCMRVPFYDEHGRLCTALELSLHECNHLCKCPPECPNRVVQRGRAIDVDIFRTPNKGWAARTRVPIVRGEYICRYTGELLTNQDADKRGGDAQTYLFDLDKEMPRNCETPFTIDARLYGNVSHFFNHSCDPNLAIWAVYINHLDPRLHELAFFAIRDIKPGEELTFDYSPHEAVATITETPHKFVCHCGTSKCRGFVF
;
A
#
# COMPACT_ATOMS: atom_id res chain seq x y z
N MET A 1 41.21 -10.64 6.33
CA MET A 1 42.65 -10.36 6.45
C MET A 1 43.25 -11.35 7.44
N SER A 2 44.31 -12.04 7.04
CA SER A 2 45.05 -13.04 7.81
C SER A 2 45.78 -12.43 9.02
N LYS A 3 45.73 -13.11 10.16
CA LYS A 3 46.78 -13.03 11.20
C LYS A 3 47.57 -14.33 11.11
N GLU A 4 48.87 -14.20 10.92
CA GLU A 4 49.80 -15.32 10.88
C GLU A 4 49.83 -16.02 12.25
N ALA A 5 49.69 -17.34 12.22
CA ALA A 5 50.19 -18.22 13.26
C ALA A 5 51.39 -18.96 12.64
N ASP A 6 52.52 -18.92 13.33
CA ASP A 6 53.70 -19.69 12.96
C ASP A 6 53.41 -21.20 13.02
N ASP A 7 53.82 -21.85 11.93
CA ASP A 7 54.37 -23.20 11.78
C ASP A 7 53.45 -24.44 11.73
N ASP A 8 53.37 -24.91 10.48
CA ASP A 8 53.58 -26.28 9.98
C ASP A 8 52.33 -27.01 9.43
N GLY A 9 52.40 -27.36 8.15
CA GLY A 9 51.45 -28.26 7.48
C GLY A 9 50.64 -27.64 6.34
N SER A 10 50.85 -28.19 5.14
CA SER A 10 50.15 -27.90 3.89
C SER A 10 48.61 -27.95 3.97
N GLY A 11 47.96 -26.87 3.53
CA GLY A 11 46.52 -26.79 3.27
C GLY A 11 46.02 -25.36 3.49
N THR A 12 45.62 -24.63 2.45
CA THR A 12 44.97 -23.32 2.61
C THR A 12 43.53 -23.52 3.05
N ASP A 13 43.33 -23.86 4.32
CA ASP A 13 42.03 -23.82 4.96
C ASP A 13 41.67 -22.35 5.27
N GLU A 14 40.61 -21.83 4.66
CA GLU A 14 40.01 -20.56 5.05
C GLU A 14 39.54 -20.64 6.51
N ILE A 15 40.33 -20.09 7.43
CA ILE A 15 39.94 -20.00 8.83
C ILE A 15 38.77 -19.02 8.95
N SER A 16 37.55 -19.56 9.00
CA SER A 16 36.32 -18.78 9.18
C SER A 16 36.02 -18.56 10.66
N TYR A 17 35.92 -17.30 11.07
CA TYR A 17 35.58 -16.92 12.44
C TYR A 17 34.09 -16.62 12.55
N THR A 18 33.45 -17.05 13.64
CA THR A 18 32.02 -16.79 13.88
C THR A 18 31.83 -15.55 14.76
N VAL A 19 31.03 -14.59 14.29
CA VAL A 19 30.63 -13.41 15.06
C VAL A 19 29.59 -13.81 16.11
N GLU A 20 29.85 -13.49 17.38
CA GLU A 20 28.90 -13.69 18.48
C GLU A 20 27.97 -12.49 18.63
N ARG A 21 28.52 -11.27 18.55
CA ARG A 21 27.76 -10.03 18.72
C ARG A 21 28.51 -8.83 18.13
N ILE A 22 27.78 -7.82 17.68
CA ILE A 22 28.33 -6.51 17.36
C ILE A 22 28.31 -5.64 18.61
N VAL A 23 29.46 -5.09 18.96
CA VAL A 23 29.68 -4.32 20.19
C VAL A 23 29.58 -2.83 19.91
N ASP A 24 30.17 -2.36 18.81
CA ASP A 24 30.19 -0.94 18.44
C ASP A 24 30.32 -0.74 16.91
N ASP A 25 30.11 0.47 16.41
CA ASP A 25 30.39 0.86 15.01
C ASP A 25 31.02 2.25 14.92
N ARG A 26 31.88 2.43 13.91
CA ARG A 26 32.53 3.70 13.60
C ARG A 26 32.67 3.89 12.09
N VAL A 27 32.96 5.13 11.70
CA VAL A 27 33.34 5.47 10.32
C VAL A 27 34.78 5.98 10.34
N ARG A 28 35.68 5.33 9.60
CA ARG A 28 37.09 5.70 9.50
C ARG A 28 37.48 5.78 8.03
N GLY A 29 37.94 6.94 7.56
CA GLY A 29 38.32 7.13 6.15
C GLY A 29 37.18 6.93 5.14
N GLY A 30 35.92 7.11 5.55
CA GLY A 30 34.74 6.87 4.71
C GLY A 30 34.24 5.42 4.71
N GLN A 31 34.98 4.48 5.29
CA GLN A 31 34.57 3.08 5.42
C GLN A 31 33.92 2.84 6.79
N ARG A 32 32.82 2.07 6.81
CA ARG A 32 32.15 1.66 8.05
C ARG A 32 32.81 0.41 8.61
N GLU A 33 33.17 0.48 9.88
CA GLU A 33 33.79 -0.62 10.61
C GLU A 33 32.93 -0.96 11.84
N TYR A 34 32.82 -2.25 12.16
CA TYR A 34 32.11 -2.74 13.34
C TYR A 34 33.09 -3.43 14.30
N LEU A 35 32.96 -3.15 15.59
CA LEU A 35 33.69 -3.85 16.63
C LEU A 35 32.96 -5.16 16.96
N LEU A 36 33.61 -6.28 16.67
CA LEU A 36 33.00 -7.60 16.81
C LEU A 36 33.44 -8.29 18.10
N LYS A 37 32.49 -8.92 18.77
CA LYS A 37 32.76 -9.96 19.77
C LYS A 37 32.77 -11.31 19.05
N TRP A 38 33.94 -11.96 19.03
CA TRP A 38 34.12 -13.27 18.41
C TRP A 38 33.67 -14.41 19.34
N LYS A 39 33.00 -15.41 18.77
CA LYS A 39 32.52 -16.58 19.54
C LYS A 39 33.70 -17.40 20.06
N GLY A 40 33.74 -17.65 21.36
CA GLY A 40 34.80 -18.43 22.01
C GLY A 40 36.06 -17.64 22.40
N TYR A 41 36.13 -16.35 22.07
CA TYR A 41 37.25 -15.47 22.45
C TYR A 41 36.83 -14.49 23.55
N SER A 42 37.80 -13.90 24.25
CA SER A 42 37.54 -12.90 25.29
C SER A 42 37.20 -11.53 24.66
N TYR A 43 36.74 -10.57 25.47
CA TYR A 43 36.51 -9.19 25.00
C TYR A 43 37.79 -8.43 24.63
N SER A 44 38.97 -8.86 25.12
CA SER A 44 40.25 -8.24 24.72
C SER A 44 40.59 -8.50 23.25
N GLU A 45 40.00 -9.56 22.69
CA GLU A 45 40.23 -10.02 21.32
C GLU A 45 39.27 -9.38 20.31
N ASN A 46 38.42 -8.44 20.73
CA ASN A 46 37.49 -7.78 19.83
C ASN A 46 38.26 -6.95 18.79
N THR A 47 37.93 -7.13 17.51
CA THR A 47 38.55 -6.40 16.40
C THR A 47 37.53 -5.56 15.64
N TRP A 48 38.03 -4.48 15.03
CA TRP A 48 37.26 -3.63 14.12
C TRP A 48 37.37 -4.20 12.71
N GLU A 49 36.25 -4.65 12.16
CA GLU A 49 36.19 -5.24 10.82
C GLU A 49 35.35 -4.36 9.89
N PRO A 50 35.78 -4.17 8.62
CA PRO A 50 34.98 -3.49 7.61
C PRO A 50 33.64 -4.19 7.37
N GLU A 51 32.58 -3.42 7.12
CA GLU A 51 31.24 -3.94 6.81
C GLU A 51 31.25 -4.94 5.64
N GLU A 52 32.08 -4.69 4.64
CA GLU A 52 32.26 -5.54 3.45
C GLU A 52 32.77 -6.96 3.76
N HIS A 53 33.36 -7.17 4.94
CA HIS A 53 33.87 -8.47 5.38
C HIS A 53 32.88 -9.23 6.28
N LEU A 54 31.68 -8.69 6.53
CA LEU A 54 30.71 -9.27 7.46
C LEU A 54 29.56 -9.97 6.74
N ASN A 55 29.48 -11.29 6.90
CA ASN A 55 28.35 -12.10 6.41
C ASN A 55 27.24 -12.30 7.45
N CYS A 56 27.17 -11.47 8.50
CA CYS A 56 26.25 -11.63 9.64
C CYS A 56 25.10 -10.60 9.62
N VAL A 57 24.28 -10.63 8.56
CA VAL A 57 23.19 -9.65 8.30
C VAL A 57 22.19 -9.53 9.45
N GLU A 58 21.85 -10.65 10.10
CA GLU A 58 20.92 -10.65 11.24
C GLU A 58 21.46 -9.88 12.46
N LEU A 59 22.74 -10.06 12.78
CA LEU A 59 23.40 -9.38 13.90
C LEU A 59 23.58 -7.88 13.60
N LEU A 60 23.90 -7.52 12.35
CA LEU A 60 23.94 -6.13 11.88
C LEU A 60 22.58 -5.44 12.03
N THR A 61 21.52 -6.12 11.60
CA THR A 61 20.15 -5.62 11.70
C THR A 61 19.73 -5.43 13.16
N GLN A 62 20.05 -6.40 14.02
CA GLN A 62 19.72 -6.32 15.45
C GLN A 62 20.48 -5.19 16.15
N TYR A 63 21.77 -5.04 15.87
CA TYR A 63 22.62 -4.01 16.44
C TYR A 63 22.16 -2.61 16.03
N GLN A 64 21.87 -2.39 14.74
CA GLN A 64 21.36 -1.10 14.25
C GLN A 64 20.01 -0.75 14.91
N ARG A 65 19.09 -1.73 15.04
CA ARG A 65 17.82 -1.53 15.76
C ARG A 65 18.03 -1.14 17.23
N GLN A 66 18.98 -1.76 17.93
CA GLN A 66 19.30 -1.42 19.33
C GLN A 66 19.96 -0.05 19.45
N LYS A 67 20.88 0.30 18.54
CA LYS A 67 21.54 1.62 18.50
C LYS A 67 20.53 2.75 18.27
N MET A 68 19.53 2.54 17.41
CA MET A 68 18.44 3.50 17.19
C MET A 68 17.57 3.69 18.46
N ARG A 69 17.36 2.62 19.25
CA ARG A 69 16.62 2.69 20.53
C ARG A 69 17.41 3.42 21.64
N HIS A 70 18.73 3.23 21.71
CA HIS A 70 19.58 3.82 22.76
C HIS A 70 19.98 5.28 22.53
N LYS A 71 20.03 5.76 21.28
CA LYS A 71 20.38 7.16 20.97
C LYS A 71 19.25 8.17 21.17
N GLY A 72 18.13 7.80 21.82
CA GLY A 72 17.05 8.74 22.12
C GLY A 72 16.34 9.32 20.89
N TYR A 73 16.50 8.70 19.71
CA TYR A 73 15.67 8.97 18.54
C TYR A 73 14.33 8.23 18.68
N GLY A 74 13.58 8.56 19.73
CA GLY A 74 12.14 8.53 19.62
C GLY A 74 11.76 9.51 18.53
N ALA A 75 11.25 9.01 17.41
CA ALA A 75 10.53 9.79 16.40
C ALA A 75 11.09 11.21 16.15
N LYS A 76 12.32 11.36 15.64
CA LYS A 76 12.60 12.54 14.81
C LYS A 76 12.14 12.24 13.39
N GLY A 77 10.83 12.05 13.24
CA GLY A 77 10.18 12.28 11.98
C GLY A 77 10.41 13.75 11.62
N ILE A 78 10.64 14.02 10.34
CA ILE A 78 10.16 15.28 9.80
C ILE A 78 8.74 15.46 10.30
N GLU A 79 8.40 16.63 10.82
CA GLU A 79 7.05 16.90 11.32
C GLU A 79 6.04 16.57 10.22
N LEU A 80 5.43 15.38 10.33
CA LEU A 80 4.36 14.83 9.50
C LEU A 80 3.20 15.81 9.30
N LYS A 81 3.08 16.79 10.20
CA LYS A 81 2.19 17.95 10.08
C LYS A 81 2.35 18.70 8.76
N GLN A 82 3.46 18.60 8.03
CA GLN A 82 3.57 19.32 6.77
C GLN A 82 2.87 18.64 5.59
N VAL A 83 2.95 17.32 5.45
CA VAL A 83 2.39 16.56 4.30
C VAL A 83 0.91 16.19 4.52
N LEU A 84 0.51 15.93 5.77
CA LEU A 84 -0.84 15.48 6.11
C LEU A 84 -1.65 16.56 6.86
N ARG A 85 -1.30 17.83 6.63
CA ARG A 85 -1.79 19.00 7.39
C ARG A 85 -3.31 19.17 7.37
N ASN A 86 -3.99 18.56 6.39
CA ASN A 86 -5.43 18.66 6.17
C ASN A 86 -6.19 17.34 6.43
N VAL A 87 -5.57 16.31 7.01
CA VAL A 87 -6.26 15.05 7.31
C VAL A 87 -6.99 15.20 8.64
N PRO A 88 -8.35 15.19 8.68
CA PRO A 88 -9.12 15.42 9.91
C PRO A 88 -8.81 14.41 11.01
N ASP A 89 -8.20 13.27 10.64
CA ASP A 89 -7.96 12.16 11.55
C ASP A 89 -6.58 11.52 11.39
N LEU A 90 -5.54 12.36 11.43
CA LEU A 90 -4.15 11.93 11.30
C LEU A 90 -3.78 10.76 12.24
N HIS A 91 -4.43 10.61 13.39
CA HIS A 91 -4.16 9.52 14.34
C HIS A 91 -4.39 8.12 13.74
N ARG A 92 -5.19 8.02 12.67
CA ARG A 92 -5.48 6.78 11.96
C ARG A 92 -4.42 6.37 10.94
N ILE A 93 -3.47 7.26 10.63
CA ILE A 93 -2.37 7.00 9.71
C ILE A 93 -1.04 7.25 10.41
N ARG A 94 -0.17 6.24 10.47
CA ARG A 94 1.22 6.43 10.88
C ARG A 94 2.16 6.20 9.71
N VAL A 95 3.26 6.94 9.66
CA VAL A 95 4.32 6.71 8.67
C VAL A 95 5.54 6.16 9.40
N CYS A 96 6.07 5.04 8.92
CA CYS A 96 7.16 4.31 9.55
C CYS A 96 8.24 3.98 8.52
N ASN A 97 9.47 4.46 8.74
CA ASN A 97 10.62 4.00 7.97
C ASN A 97 11.67 3.41 8.91
N ALA A 98 11.95 2.13 8.74
CA ALA A 98 12.99 1.39 9.46
C ALA A 98 13.98 0.71 8.51
N VAL A 99 13.93 1.05 7.22
CA VAL A 99 14.71 0.42 6.15
C VAL A 99 15.82 1.35 5.68
N ASP A 100 15.49 2.61 5.40
CA ASP A 100 16.40 3.59 4.85
C ASP A 100 16.07 5.01 5.37
N ASN A 101 16.71 6.04 4.80
CA ASN A 101 16.44 7.45 5.11
C ASN A 101 15.48 8.10 4.08
N THR A 102 14.82 7.32 3.22
CA THR A 102 13.88 7.84 2.23
C THR A 102 12.67 8.45 2.94
N LEU A 103 12.27 9.62 2.46
CA LEU A 103 11.10 10.33 2.95
C LEU A 103 9.89 10.02 2.07
N LEU A 104 8.70 10.35 2.55
CA LEU A 104 7.54 10.40 1.66
C LEU A 104 7.76 11.46 0.58
N PRO A 105 7.21 11.27 -0.63
CA PRO A 105 7.32 12.27 -1.68
C PRO A 105 6.85 13.65 -1.17
N PRO A 106 7.70 14.69 -1.22
CA PRO A 106 7.39 15.99 -0.63
C PRO A 106 6.31 16.76 -1.39
N ASP A 107 6.02 16.35 -2.63
CA ASP A 107 5.03 16.90 -3.54
C ASP A 107 3.68 16.14 -3.49
N PHE A 108 3.58 15.07 -2.71
CA PHE A 108 2.33 14.33 -2.53
C PHE A 108 1.38 15.08 -1.58
N THR A 109 0.15 15.28 -2.03
CA THR A 109 -0.93 15.91 -1.26
C THR A 109 -2.01 14.88 -0.95
N TYR A 110 -2.27 14.68 0.33
CA TYR A 110 -3.29 13.72 0.75
C TYR A 110 -4.72 14.27 0.50
N THR A 111 -5.59 13.46 -0.10
CA THR A 111 -7.03 13.73 -0.28
C THR A 111 -7.86 12.44 -0.29
N ASP A 112 -8.95 12.39 0.49
CA ASP A 112 -9.97 11.33 0.40
C ASP A 112 -11.09 11.66 -0.62
N ASP A 113 -11.00 12.81 -1.28
CA ASP A 113 -11.91 13.26 -2.34
C ASP A 113 -11.22 13.33 -3.71
N TYR A 114 -12.00 13.30 -4.78
CA TYR A 114 -11.51 13.52 -6.14
C TYR A 114 -11.20 14.98 -6.42
N ILE A 115 -10.02 15.24 -6.99
CA ILE A 115 -9.66 16.54 -7.56
C ILE A 115 -10.02 16.51 -9.04
N ARG A 116 -11.20 17.03 -9.37
CA ARG A 116 -11.67 17.07 -10.78
C ARG A 116 -10.87 18.11 -11.56
N ARG A 117 -10.28 17.70 -12.68
CA ARG A 117 -9.58 18.59 -13.61
C ARG A 117 -10.49 19.05 -14.75
N GLU A 118 -9.97 19.99 -15.52
CA GLU A 118 -10.64 20.51 -16.71
C GLU A 118 -11.02 19.38 -17.68
N GLY A 119 -12.17 19.53 -18.35
CA GLY A 119 -12.69 18.52 -19.27
C GLY A 119 -13.50 17.39 -18.61
N VAL A 120 -13.38 17.19 -17.29
CA VAL A 120 -14.23 16.22 -16.56
C VAL A 120 -15.57 16.87 -16.19
N PRO A 121 -16.71 16.33 -16.65
CA PRO A 121 -18.00 16.90 -16.34
C PRO A 121 -18.35 16.72 -14.86
N LEU A 122 -19.17 17.63 -14.35
CA LEU A 122 -19.84 17.38 -13.08
C LEU A 122 -20.81 16.19 -13.27
N PRO A 123 -20.89 15.29 -12.29
CA PRO A 123 -21.82 14.17 -12.37
C PRO A 123 -23.25 14.69 -12.44
N SER A 124 -24.07 13.98 -13.21
CA SER A 124 -25.52 14.17 -13.24
C SER A 124 -26.10 14.08 -11.82
N SER A 125 -26.99 15.01 -11.45
CA SER A 125 -27.72 14.95 -10.18
C SER A 125 -28.89 13.95 -10.20
N VAL A 126 -29.03 13.15 -11.26
CA VAL A 126 -30.07 12.11 -11.34
C VAL A 126 -29.70 10.96 -10.41
N VAL A 127 -30.46 10.85 -9.34
CA VAL A 127 -30.46 9.73 -8.39
C VAL A 127 -31.91 9.41 -8.00
N PHE A 128 -32.16 8.16 -7.60
CA PHE A 128 -33.47 7.72 -7.13
C PHE A 128 -33.41 7.52 -5.61
N PRO A 129 -34.01 8.42 -4.82
CA PRO A 129 -34.00 8.28 -3.36
C PRO A 129 -34.99 7.21 -2.90
N CYS A 130 -34.71 6.58 -1.77
CA CYS A 130 -35.71 5.82 -1.03
C CYS A 130 -36.49 6.74 -0.09
N GLU A 131 -37.73 6.34 0.18
CA GLU A 131 -38.64 7.03 1.11
C GLU A 131 -38.66 6.38 2.51
N CYS A 132 -37.73 5.47 2.80
CA CYS A 132 -37.65 4.80 4.11
C CYS A 132 -37.36 5.80 5.23
N GLU A 133 -38.20 5.82 6.27
CA GLU A 133 -38.02 6.70 7.45
C GLU A 133 -37.10 6.08 8.51
N ASP A 134 -37.11 4.74 8.62
CA ASP A 134 -36.22 3.97 9.48
C ASP A 134 -35.02 3.42 8.69
N GLU A 135 -34.49 2.26 9.09
CA GLU A 135 -33.39 1.58 8.40
C GLU A 135 -33.86 0.93 7.08
N CYS A 136 -33.10 1.12 6.00
CA CYS A 136 -33.33 0.35 4.78
C CYS A 136 -33.11 -1.14 5.06
N SER A 137 -34.07 -1.96 4.62
CA SER A 137 -34.01 -3.43 4.62
C SER A 137 -34.27 -3.97 3.21
N ALA A 138 -34.53 -5.27 3.06
CA ALA A 138 -34.75 -5.90 1.75
C ALA A 138 -35.88 -5.28 0.90
N ASN A 139 -36.79 -4.51 1.50
CA ASN A 139 -37.88 -3.83 0.79
C ASN A 139 -37.54 -2.39 0.34
N CYS A 140 -36.35 -1.89 0.67
CA CYS A 140 -35.90 -0.55 0.27
C CYS A 140 -35.51 -0.56 -1.21
N ASP A 141 -35.98 0.42 -2.00
CA ASP A 141 -35.69 0.52 -3.44
C ASP A 141 -34.19 0.65 -3.76
N CYS A 142 -33.40 1.18 -2.82
CA CYS A 142 -31.95 1.24 -2.93
C CYS A 142 -31.27 -0.11 -2.61
N MET A 143 -31.92 -1.02 -1.90
CA MET A 143 -31.39 -2.32 -1.45
C MET A 143 -32.05 -3.53 -2.14
N ARG A 144 -32.52 -3.36 -3.39
CA ARG A 144 -33.12 -4.47 -4.16
C ARG A 144 -32.22 -5.71 -4.24
N VAL A 145 -30.90 -5.51 -4.14
CA VAL A 145 -29.90 -6.54 -3.88
C VAL A 145 -29.14 -6.12 -2.61
N PRO A 146 -29.14 -6.92 -1.53
CA PRO A 146 -28.36 -6.58 -0.34
C PRO A 146 -26.87 -6.80 -0.62
N PHE A 147 -26.12 -5.69 -0.70
CA PHE A 147 -24.67 -5.72 -0.93
C PHE A 147 -23.88 -5.93 0.37
N TYR A 148 -24.39 -5.43 1.48
CA TYR A 148 -23.73 -5.42 2.78
C TYR A 148 -24.48 -6.27 3.80
N ASP A 149 -23.74 -6.93 4.69
CA ASP A 149 -24.30 -7.60 5.85
C ASP A 149 -24.59 -6.61 6.99
N GLU A 150 -25.10 -7.13 8.11
CA GLU A 150 -25.43 -6.35 9.31
C GLU A 150 -24.23 -5.61 9.95
N HIS A 151 -22.99 -5.99 9.59
CA HIS A 151 -21.76 -5.37 10.05
C HIS A 151 -21.18 -4.39 8.99
N GLY A 152 -21.88 -4.15 7.89
CA GLY A 152 -21.41 -3.30 6.79
C GLY A 152 -20.34 -3.95 5.91
N ARG A 153 -20.21 -5.28 5.95
CA ARG A 153 -19.24 -6.02 5.12
C ARG A 153 -19.90 -6.46 3.82
N LEU A 154 -19.19 -6.32 2.72
CA LEU A 154 -19.59 -6.79 1.40
C LEU A 154 -19.86 -8.30 1.44
N CYS A 155 -21.11 -8.68 1.19
CA CYS A 155 -21.57 -10.07 1.25
C CYS A 155 -22.14 -10.60 -0.08
N THR A 156 -22.10 -9.81 -1.16
CA THR A 156 -22.54 -10.25 -2.49
C THR A 156 -21.57 -11.27 -3.10
N ALA A 157 -22.11 -12.33 -3.69
CA ALA A 157 -21.35 -13.29 -4.49
C ALA A 157 -21.18 -12.84 -5.95
N LEU A 158 -21.90 -11.79 -6.36
CA LEU A 158 -21.87 -11.25 -7.72
C LEU A 158 -20.96 -10.02 -7.77
N GLU A 159 -20.14 -9.93 -8.81
CA GLU A 159 -19.32 -8.76 -9.14
C GLU A 159 -20.19 -7.67 -9.79
N LEU A 160 -21.20 -7.18 -9.07
CA LEU A 160 -22.07 -6.08 -9.50
C LEU A 160 -21.54 -4.74 -8.97
N SER A 161 -21.90 -3.65 -9.65
CA SER A 161 -21.76 -2.31 -9.09
C SER A 161 -22.60 -2.14 -7.83
N LEU A 162 -22.03 -1.45 -6.85
CA LEU A 162 -22.66 -1.20 -5.57
C LEU A 162 -23.44 0.12 -5.64
N HIS A 163 -24.69 0.10 -5.17
CA HIS A 163 -25.54 1.28 -5.14
C HIS A 163 -25.93 1.62 -3.70
N GLU A 164 -25.36 2.68 -3.16
CA GLU A 164 -25.66 3.14 -1.81
C GLU A 164 -26.87 4.09 -1.77
N CYS A 165 -27.46 4.24 -0.58
CA CYS A 165 -28.41 5.31 -0.35
C CYS A 165 -27.71 6.67 -0.51
N ASN A 166 -28.42 7.64 -1.08
CA ASN A 166 -27.86 8.92 -1.48
C ASN A 166 -28.33 10.07 -0.58
N HIS A 167 -27.86 11.29 -0.85
CA HIS A 167 -28.21 12.47 -0.06
C HIS A 167 -29.69 12.90 -0.15
N LEU A 168 -30.44 12.40 -1.14
CA LEU A 168 -31.89 12.64 -1.26
C LEU A 168 -32.74 11.57 -0.56
N CYS A 169 -32.14 10.45 -0.13
CA CYS A 169 -32.84 9.41 0.62
C CYS A 169 -33.26 9.92 2.01
N LYS A 170 -34.46 9.58 2.46
CA LYS A 170 -34.95 9.91 3.81
C LYS A 170 -34.29 9.09 4.93
N CYS A 171 -33.74 7.92 4.60
CA CYS A 171 -33.14 7.02 5.58
C CYS A 171 -31.93 7.68 6.28
N PRO A 172 -31.69 7.35 7.56
CA PRO A 172 -30.68 8.02 8.37
C PRO A 172 -29.24 7.75 7.90
N PRO A 173 -28.24 8.53 8.39
CA PRO A 173 -26.82 8.27 8.14
C PRO A 173 -26.33 6.87 8.56
N GLU A 174 -26.98 6.29 9.57
CA GLU A 174 -26.73 4.96 10.11
C GLU A 174 -27.30 3.84 9.22
N CYS A 175 -28.04 4.17 8.16
CA CYS A 175 -28.60 3.23 7.21
C CYS A 175 -27.56 2.18 6.76
N PRO A 176 -27.89 0.88 6.78
CA PRO A 176 -26.94 -0.19 6.43
C PRO A 176 -26.45 -0.11 4.98
N ASN A 177 -27.18 0.59 4.10
CA ASN A 177 -26.77 0.87 2.71
C ASN A 177 -25.92 2.14 2.55
N ARG A 178 -25.17 2.53 3.59
CA ARG A 178 -24.24 3.66 3.59
C ARG A 178 -22.92 3.22 4.21
N VAL A 179 -22.04 2.56 3.46
CA VAL A 179 -20.75 2.03 3.96
C VAL A 179 -19.58 2.86 3.45
N VAL A 180 -19.42 2.93 2.13
CA VAL A 180 -18.33 3.63 1.45
C VAL A 180 -18.37 5.13 1.71
N GLN A 181 -19.57 5.72 1.68
CA GLN A 181 -19.77 7.15 1.92
C GLN A 181 -19.44 7.61 3.35
N ARG A 182 -19.30 6.68 4.30
CA ARG A 182 -18.85 7.00 5.67
C ARG A 182 -17.34 7.27 5.75
N GLY A 183 -16.60 6.95 4.69
CA GLY A 183 -15.15 7.10 4.64
C GLY A 183 -14.41 5.99 5.38
N ARG A 184 -13.07 6.05 5.33
CA ARG A 184 -12.20 5.02 5.92
C ARG A 184 -12.35 4.97 7.44
N ALA A 185 -12.63 3.78 7.96
CA ALA A 185 -12.63 3.50 9.39
C ALA A 185 -11.34 2.85 9.90
N ILE A 186 -10.53 2.25 9.01
CA ILE A 186 -9.37 1.45 9.41
C ILE A 186 -8.12 2.27 9.73
N ASP A 187 -7.34 1.70 10.63
CA ASP A 187 -6.06 2.19 11.12
C ASP A 187 -4.90 1.63 10.30
N VAL A 188 -4.12 2.50 9.64
CA VAL A 188 -3.10 2.12 8.65
C VAL A 188 -1.71 2.63 9.02
N ASP A 189 -0.69 1.79 8.85
CA ASP A 189 0.70 2.22 8.78
C ASP A 189 1.13 2.31 7.31
N ILE A 190 1.59 3.48 6.88
CA ILE A 190 2.40 3.63 5.66
C ILE A 190 3.84 3.28 6.07
N PHE A 191 4.45 2.29 5.42
CA PHE A 191 5.77 1.81 5.79
C PHE A 191 6.69 1.61 4.60
N ARG A 192 8.00 1.77 4.84
CA ARG A 192 9.03 1.51 3.82
C ARG A 192 9.32 0.02 3.74
N THR A 193 9.27 -0.54 2.54
CA THR A 193 9.69 -1.91 2.23
C THR A 193 11.13 -1.94 1.69
N PRO A 194 11.83 -3.09 1.75
CA PRO A 194 13.18 -3.21 1.19
C PRO A 194 13.25 -3.04 -0.34
N ASN A 195 12.22 -3.46 -1.08
CA ASN A 195 12.29 -3.63 -2.53
C ASN A 195 11.03 -3.21 -3.32
N LYS A 196 9.94 -2.80 -2.65
CA LYS A 196 8.70 -2.34 -3.30
C LYS A 196 8.41 -0.85 -3.06
N GLY A 197 9.35 -0.15 -2.43
CA GLY A 197 9.18 1.24 -2.07
C GLY A 197 8.28 1.43 -0.84
N TRP A 198 7.42 2.44 -0.87
CA TRP A 198 6.43 2.67 0.21
C TRP A 198 5.23 1.73 0.05
N ALA A 199 4.66 1.30 1.16
CA ALA A 199 3.55 0.37 1.22
C ALA A 199 2.57 0.74 2.33
N ALA A 200 1.38 0.17 2.34
CA ALA A 200 0.43 0.29 3.46
C ALA A 200 0.20 -1.07 4.12
N ARG A 201 -0.01 -1.08 5.43
CA ARG A 201 -0.43 -2.26 6.19
C ARG A 201 -1.47 -1.89 7.23
N THR A 202 -2.33 -2.83 7.58
CA THR A 202 -3.31 -2.62 8.66
C THR A 202 -2.65 -2.75 10.04
N ARG A 203 -3.13 -1.98 11.03
CA ARG A 203 -2.74 -2.15 12.44
C ARG A 203 -3.66 -3.10 13.21
N VAL A 204 -4.83 -3.39 12.66
CA VAL A 204 -5.91 -4.16 13.27
C VAL A 204 -6.30 -5.33 12.37
N PRO A 205 -6.90 -6.41 12.89
CA PRO A 205 -7.46 -7.43 12.02
C PRO A 205 -8.54 -6.81 11.14
N ILE A 206 -8.60 -7.22 9.87
CA ILE A 206 -9.66 -6.85 8.93
C ILE A 206 -10.37 -8.13 8.52
N VAL A 207 -11.70 -8.12 8.57
CA VAL A 207 -12.51 -9.29 8.20
C VAL A 207 -12.81 -9.23 6.70
N ARG A 208 -12.91 -10.40 6.05
CA ARG A 208 -13.39 -10.49 4.66
C ARG A 208 -14.68 -9.67 4.46
N GLY A 209 -14.72 -8.92 3.37
CA GLY A 209 -15.83 -8.04 2.98
C GLY A 209 -15.76 -6.65 3.61
N GLU A 210 -14.85 -6.38 4.54
CA GLU A 210 -14.75 -5.06 5.16
C GLU A 210 -14.25 -3.99 4.17
N TYR A 211 -14.87 -2.81 4.23
CA TYR A 211 -14.49 -1.65 3.42
C TYR A 211 -13.19 -1.03 3.93
N ILE A 212 -12.28 -0.72 3.00
CA ILE A 212 -10.96 -0.18 3.30
C ILE A 212 -10.94 1.32 3.06
N CYS A 213 -10.98 1.73 1.79
CA CYS A 213 -11.03 3.12 1.37
C CYS A 213 -11.40 3.18 -0.12
N ARG A 214 -11.74 4.38 -0.59
CA ARG A 214 -11.79 4.67 -2.02
C ARG A 214 -10.38 4.78 -2.61
N TYR A 215 -10.25 4.53 -3.91
CA TYR A 215 -9.10 5.00 -4.69
C TYR A 215 -9.36 6.44 -5.12
N THR A 216 -8.55 7.38 -4.65
CA THR A 216 -8.75 8.83 -4.84
C THR A 216 -7.51 9.48 -5.44
N GLY A 217 -7.72 10.59 -6.13
CA GLY A 217 -6.67 11.38 -6.74
C GLY A 217 -7.21 12.43 -7.70
N GLU A 218 -6.40 12.82 -8.68
CA GLU A 218 -6.84 13.71 -9.75
C GLU A 218 -7.71 12.94 -10.74
N LEU A 219 -8.95 13.39 -10.94
CA LEU A 219 -9.82 12.83 -11.97
C LEU A 219 -9.59 13.60 -13.28
N LEU A 220 -9.10 12.89 -14.30
CA LEU A 220 -8.66 13.41 -15.58
C LEU A 220 -9.49 12.84 -16.73
N THR A 221 -9.47 13.51 -17.87
CA THR A 221 -9.80 12.86 -19.14
C THR A 221 -8.71 11.83 -19.47
N ASN A 222 -9.08 10.72 -20.11
CA ASN A 222 -8.11 9.71 -20.51
C ASN A 222 -7.04 10.28 -21.46
N GLN A 223 -7.42 11.20 -22.36
CA GLN A 223 -6.47 11.94 -23.21
C GLN A 223 -5.41 12.72 -22.42
N ASP A 224 -5.77 13.30 -21.27
CA ASP A 224 -4.81 14.01 -20.42
C ASP A 224 -3.98 13.06 -19.56
N ALA A 225 -4.56 11.92 -19.16
CA ALA A 225 -3.83 10.85 -18.50
C ALA A 225 -2.74 10.26 -19.43
N ASP A 226 -3.05 10.00 -20.70
CA ASP A 226 -2.09 9.50 -21.69
C ASP A 226 -0.90 10.45 -21.90
N LYS A 227 -1.16 11.77 -21.92
CA LYS A 227 -0.10 12.78 -22.01
C LYS A 227 0.81 12.76 -20.77
N ARG A 228 0.29 12.36 -19.60
CA ARG A 228 1.05 12.21 -18.35
C ARG A 228 1.71 10.84 -18.23
N GLY A 229 1.18 9.82 -18.91
CA GLY A 229 1.48 8.39 -18.76
C GLY A 229 2.83 7.92 -19.31
N GLY A 230 3.87 8.77 -19.31
CA GLY A 230 5.25 8.35 -19.56
C GLY A 230 5.78 7.41 -18.47
N ASP A 231 6.76 7.84 -17.68
CA ASP A 231 7.33 7.03 -16.59
C ASP A 231 6.39 6.85 -15.36
N ALA A 232 5.15 7.37 -15.42
CA ALA A 232 4.23 7.53 -14.29
C ALA A 232 3.00 6.60 -14.30
N GLN A 233 2.99 5.55 -15.13
CA GLN A 233 1.81 4.67 -15.30
C GLN A 233 1.40 3.92 -14.02
N THR A 234 2.25 3.82 -13.00
CA THR A 234 1.97 3.02 -11.79
C THR A 234 0.89 3.59 -10.88
N TYR A 235 0.40 4.81 -11.12
CA TYR A 235 -0.62 5.48 -10.30
C TYR A 235 -1.86 5.90 -11.11
N LEU A 236 -1.98 5.42 -12.34
CA LEU A 236 -3.16 5.65 -13.17
C LEU A 236 -4.15 4.50 -12.98
N PHE A 237 -5.42 4.83 -12.80
CA PHE A 237 -6.50 3.86 -12.72
C PHE A 237 -7.66 4.30 -13.61
N ASP A 238 -7.91 3.55 -14.68
CA ASP A 238 -8.99 3.83 -15.63
C ASP A 238 -10.36 3.47 -15.04
N LEU A 239 -11.36 4.31 -15.27
CA LEU A 239 -12.74 4.06 -14.83
C LEU A 239 -13.46 3.12 -15.80
N ASP A 240 -12.96 1.88 -15.93
CA ASP A 240 -13.38 0.88 -16.93
C ASP A 240 -14.36 -0.17 -16.41
N LYS A 241 -14.53 -0.28 -15.09
CA LYS A 241 -15.32 -1.36 -14.45
C LYS A 241 -16.75 -1.49 -14.98
N GLU A 242 -17.35 -0.37 -15.33
CA GLU A 242 -18.74 -0.28 -15.81
C GLU A 242 -18.79 -0.03 -17.32
N MET A 243 -17.63 0.03 -17.98
CA MET A 243 -17.53 0.22 -19.42
C MET A 243 -17.56 -1.13 -20.14
N PRO A 244 -18.17 -1.20 -21.34
CA PRO A 244 -18.04 -2.37 -22.20
C PRO A 244 -16.56 -2.61 -22.54
N ARG A 245 -16.12 -3.88 -22.58
CA ARG A 245 -14.72 -4.29 -22.81
C ARG A 245 -14.02 -3.73 -24.07
N ASN A 246 -14.77 -3.14 -25.00
CA ASN A 246 -14.26 -2.59 -26.26
C ASN A 246 -14.55 -1.09 -26.43
N CYS A 247 -14.93 -0.41 -25.33
CA CYS A 247 -15.16 1.02 -25.34
C CYS A 247 -13.99 1.75 -24.68
N GLU A 248 -13.58 2.87 -25.28
CA GLU A 248 -12.62 3.76 -24.64
C GLU A 248 -13.19 4.27 -23.32
N THR A 249 -12.37 4.17 -22.28
CA THR A 249 -12.63 4.76 -20.98
C THR A 249 -12.46 6.27 -21.06
N PRO A 250 -13.48 7.08 -20.73
CA PRO A 250 -13.39 8.53 -20.89
C PRO A 250 -12.53 9.19 -19.82
N PHE A 251 -12.38 8.57 -18.64
CA PHE A 251 -11.77 9.17 -17.46
C PHE A 251 -10.85 8.20 -16.72
N THR A 252 -9.83 8.78 -16.09
CA THR A 252 -8.78 8.08 -15.35
C THR A 252 -8.51 8.83 -14.06
N ILE A 253 -8.25 8.10 -12.97
CA ILE A 253 -7.77 8.66 -11.71
C ILE A 253 -6.24 8.59 -11.70
N ASP A 254 -5.57 9.73 -11.57
CA ASP A 254 -4.12 9.86 -11.36
C ASP A 254 -3.84 10.15 -9.88
N ALA A 255 -3.32 9.14 -9.18
CA ALA A 255 -2.98 9.24 -7.76
C ALA A 255 -1.53 9.69 -7.49
N ARG A 256 -0.77 10.12 -8.50
CA ARG A 256 0.68 10.41 -8.35
C ARG A 256 0.98 11.55 -7.39
N LEU A 257 0.31 12.69 -7.58
CA LEU A 257 0.52 13.91 -6.78
C LEU A 257 -0.55 14.12 -5.73
N TYR A 258 -1.75 13.60 -5.95
CA TYR A 258 -2.87 13.74 -5.05
C TYR A 258 -3.52 12.37 -4.86
N GLY A 259 -3.78 11.95 -3.63
CA GLY A 259 -4.49 10.71 -3.35
C GLY A 259 -4.59 10.41 -1.87
N ASN A 260 -5.16 9.28 -1.48
CA ASN A 260 -5.22 8.86 -0.08
C ASN A 260 -4.25 7.70 0.21
N VAL A 261 -4.53 6.93 1.26
CA VAL A 261 -3.73 5.75 1.64
C VAL A 261 -3.63 4.70 0.53
N SER A 262 -4.58 4.64 -0.42
CA SER A 262 -4.56 3.67 -1.51
C SER A 262 -3.41 3.91 -2.49
N HIS A 263 -2.83 5.11 -2.53
CA HIS A 263 -1.60 5.41 -3.28
C HIS A 263 -0.46 4.44 -2.90
N PHE A 264 -0.46 3.96 -1.65
CA PHE A 264 0.58 3.08 -1.09
C PHE A 264 0.19 1.60 -1.12
N PHE A 265 -0.91 1.21 -1.78
CA PHE A 265 -1.27 -0.19 -1.92
C PHE A 265 -0.48 -0.80 -3.07
N ASN A 266 0.41 -1.73 -2.75
CA ASN A 266 1.25 -2.37 -3.76
C ASN A 266 0.55 -3.52 -4.49
N HIS A 267 1.15 -3.91 -5.61
CA HIS A 267 0.74 -5.10 -6.34
C HIS A 267 1.03 -6.40 -5.56
N SER A 268 0.10 -7.36 -5.62
CA SER A 268 0.34 -8.77 -5.33
C SER A 268 -0.40 -9.66 -6.33
N CYS A 269 0.24 -10.76 -6.76
CA CYS A 269 -0.42 -11.80 -7.57
C CYS A 269 -1.34 -12.71 -6.73
N ASP A 270 -1.30 -12.60 -5.39
CA ASP A 270 -2.25 -13.22 -4.47
C ASP A 270 -2.72 -12.14 -3.47
N PRO A 271 -3.55 -11.19 -3.94
CA PRO A 271 -3.89 -9.99 -3.19
C PRO A 271 -4.83 -10.28 -2.02
N ASN A 272 -4.99 -9.29 -1.14
CA ASN A 272 -6.00 -9.31 -0.08
C ASN A 272 -7.10 -8.27 -0.25
N LEU A 273 -6.96 -7.36 -1.21
CA LEU A 273 -7.97 -6.39 -1.59
C LEU A 273 -8.42 -6.58 -3.05
N ALA A 274 -9.66 -6.21 -3.32
CA ALA A 274 -10.17 -6.01 -4.68
C ALA A 274 -11.06 -4.75 -4.74
N ILE A 275 -11.39 -4.32 -5.96
CA ILE A 275 -12.05 -3.04 -6.23
C ILE A 275 -13.44 -3.28 -6.82
N TRP A 276 -14.42 -2.54 -6.30
CA TRP A 276 -15.78 -2.46 -6.82
C TRP A 276 -16.10 -1.05 -7.31
N ALA A 277 -16.91 -0.96 -8.36
CA ALA A 277 -17.56 0.27 -8.77
C ALA A 277 -18.69 0.61 -7.79
N VAL A 278 -18.77 1.87 -7.37
CA VAL A 278 -19.75 2.35 -6.38
C VAL A 278 -20.45 3.61 -6.86
N TYR A 279 -21.76 3.66 -6.66
CA TYR A 279 -22.60 4.81 -6.93
C TYR A 279 -23.28 5.29 -5.65
N ILE A 280 -23.11 6.57 -5.33
CA ILE A 280 -23.74 7.22 -4.19
C ILE A 280 -24.63 8.36 -4.70
N ASN A 281 -24.04 9.48 -5.11
CA ASN A 281 -24.79 10.72 -5.41
C ASN A 281 -25.02 10.99 -6.90
N HIS A 282 -24.74 10.00 -7.76
CA HIS A 282 -25.07 10.03 -9.19
C HIS A 282 -25.04 8.60 -9.75
N LEU A 283 -25.61 8.42 -10.95
CA LEU A 283 -25.63 7.15 -11.66
C LEU A 283 -24.89 7.18 -13.01
N ASP A 284 -24.06 8.20 -13.26
CA ASP A 284 -23.25 8.26 -14.49
C ASP A 284 -22.21 7.14 -14.51
N PRO A 285 -22.31 6.16 -15.43
CA PRO A 285 -21.45 4.99 -15.40
C PRO A 285 -19.99 5.31 -15.70
N ARG A 286 -19.71 6.45 -16.32
CA ARG A 286 -18.36 6.91 -16.66
C ARG A 286 -17.60 7.45 -15.44
N LEU A 287 -18.31 7.78 -14.36
CA LEU A 287 -17.78 8.48 -13.19
C LEU A 287 -17.95 7.68 -11.89
N HIS A 288 -18.17 6.36 -11.99
CA HIS A 288 -18.29 5.50 -10.81
C HIS A 288 -17.09 5.66 -9.88
N GLU A 289 -17.33 5.51 -8.58
CA GLU A 289 -16.26 5.55 -7.60
C GLU A 289 -15.61 4.16 -7.50
N LEU A 290 -14.32 4.12 -7.17
CA LEU A 290 -13.60 2.87 -6.94
C LEU A 290 -13.39 2.67 -5.44
N ALA A 291 -13.92 1.57 -4.90
CA ALA A 291 -13.80 1.23 -3.48
C ALA A 291 -13.09 -0.11 -3.27
N PHE A 292 -12.12 -0.12 -2.36
CA PHE A 292 -11.45 -1.35 -1.95
C PHE A 292 -12.22 -2.05 -0.83
N PHE A 293 -12.37 -3.36 -1.00
CA PHE A 293 -12.87 -4.27 0.02
C PHE A 293 -11.90 -5.43 0.22
N ALA A 294 -11.83 -5.95 1.44
CA ALA A 294 -11.05 -7.13 1.76
C ALA A 294 -11.67 -8.38 1.12
N ILE A 295 -10.89 -9.16 0.37
CA ILE A 295 -11.35 -10.43 -0.24
C ILE A 295 -11.05 -11.65 0.63
N ARG A 296 -10.34 -11.46 1.75
CA ARG A 296 -10.10 -12.47 2.78
C ARG A 296 -9.79 -11.76 4.09
N ASP A 297 -9.75 -12.53 5.18
CA ASP A 297 -9.28 -11.98 6.45
C ASP A 297 -7.81 -11.55 6.34
N ILE A 298 -7.48 -10.43 6.96
CA ILE A 298 -6.16 -9.78 6.91
C ILE A 298 -5.66 -9.59 8.34
N LYS A 299 -4.43 -10.02 8.61
CA LYS A 299 -3.85 -9.96 9.96
C LYS A 299 -3.28 -8.57 10.27
N PRO A 300 -3.22 -8.16 11.55
CA PRO A 300 -2.44 -7.00 11.95
C PRO A 300 -1.00 -7.05 11.42
N GLY A 301 -0.55 -5.95 10.84
CA GLY A 301 0.79 -5.81 10.26
C GLY A 301 0.94 -6.38 8.85
N GLU A 302 -0.08 -7.04 8.31
CA GLU A 302 -0.07 -7.54 6.94
C GLU A 302 -0.23 -6.40 5.92
N GLU A 303 0.56 -6.45 4.85
CA GLU A 303 0.54 -5.46 3.78
C GLU A 303 -0.77 -5.52 2.99
N LEU A 304 -1.37 -4.36 2.73
CA LEU A 304 -2.57 -4.21 1.92
C LEU A 304 -2.16 -4.16 0.45
N THR A 305 -2.67 -5.12 -0.34
CA THR A 305 -2.25 -5.32 -1.73
C THR A 305 -3.44 -5.67 -2.62
N PHE A 306 -3.38 -5.25 -3.88
CA PHE A 306 -4.35 -5.60 -4.91
C PHE A 306 -3.67 -6.01 -6.21
N ASP A 307 -4.42 -6.60 -7.14
CA ASP A 307 -3.90 -6.92 -8.47
C ASP A 307 -3.98 -5.70 -9.38
N TYR A 308 -2.85 -5.27 -9.95
CA TYR A 308 -2.80 -4.08 -10.82
C TYR A 308 -3.33 -4.39 -12.23
N SER A 309 -3.18 -5.65 -12.67
CA SER A 309 -3.61 -6.13 -13.99
C SER A 309 -4.32 -7.48 -13.87
N PRO A 310 -5.55 -7.51 -13.31
CA PRO A 310 -6.28 -8.76 -13.09
C PRO A 310 -6.67 -9.50 -14.38
N HIS A 311 -6.68 -8.80 -15.52
CA HIS A 311 -7.05 -9.35 -16.82
C HIS A 311 -5.86 -9.90 -17.63
N GLU A 312 -4.63 -9.62 -17.22
CA GLU A 312 -3.41 -10.14 -17.87
C GLU A 312 -3.06 -11.51 -17.28
N ALA A 313 -3.87 -12.51 -17.64
CA ALA A 313 -3.63 -13.89 -17.27
C ALA A 313 -2.53 -14.51 -18.15
N VAL A 314 -1.36 -14.75 -17.56
CA VAL A 314 -0.23 -15.55 -18.09
C VAL A 314 0.36 -14.95 -19.37
N ALA A 315 1.63 -14.55 -19.29
CA ALA A 315 2.43 -14.12 -20.43
C ALA A 315 2.31 -15.11 -21.61
N THR A 316 1.42 -14.83 -22.56
CA THR A 316 1.75 -15.09 -23.95
C THR A 316 2.99 -14.27 -24.22
N ILE A 317 4.05 -14.94 -24.67
CA ILE A 317 5.31 -14.31 -25.08
C ILE A 317 4.97 -13.26 -26.14
N THR A 318 4.69 -12.03 -25.72
CA THR A 318 4.63 -10.87 -26.58
C THR A 318 6.00 -10.21 -26.50
N GLU A 319 6.50 -9.77 -27.64
CA GLU A 319 7.85 -9.21 -27.83
C GLU A 319 8.09 -7.87 -27.08
N THR A 320 7.19 -7.49 -26.16
CA THR A 320 7.27 -6.32 -25.31
C THR A 320 8.06 -6.66 -24.04
N PRO A 321 9.19 -5.99 -23.76
CA PRO A 321 9.97 -6.26 -22.56
C PRO A 321 9.15 -5.92 -21.32
N HIS A 322 8.84 -6.92 -20.49
CA HIS A 322 8.19 -6.72 -19.19
C HIS A 322 9.04 -5.75 -18.34
N LYS A 323 8.56 -4.51 -18.18
CA LYS A 323 9.36 -3.42 -17.58
C LYS A 323 9.50 -3.51 -16.05
N PHE A 324 8.63 -4.24 -15.37
CA PHE A 324 8.58 -4.24 -13.90
C PHE A 324 8.48 -5.66 -13.32
N VAL A 325 9.59 -6.14 -12.77
CA VAL A 325 9.67 -7.42 -12.06
C VAL A 325 8.79 -7.38 -10.81
N CYS A 326 7.99 -8.42 -10.61
CA CYS A 326 7.12 -8.53 -9.44
C CYS A 326 7.91 -9.02 -8.22
N HIS A 327 7.80 -8.26 -7.13
CA HIS A 327 8.42 -8.58 -5.83
C HIS A 327 7.38 -8.92 -4.75
N CYS A 328 6.20 -9.42 -5.13
CA CYS A 328 5.14 -9.73 -4.16
C CYS A 328 5.49 -10.90 -3.22
N GLY A 329 6.41 -11.78 -3.63
CA GLY A 329 6.92 -12.89 -2.82
C GLY A 329 5.93 -14.05 -2.60
N THR A 330 4.78 -14.06 -3.28
CA THR A 330 3.79 -15.13 -3.15
C THR A 330 4.17 -16.33 -4.02
N SER A 331 3.73 -17.53 -3.64
CA SER A 331 3.98 -18.74 -4.43
C SER A 331 3.21 -18.78 -5.75
N LYS A 332 2.23 -17.88 -5.93
CA LYS A 332 1.43 -17.72 -7.16
C LYS A 332 1.90 -16.53 -8.01
N CYS A 333 3.13 -16.04 -7.77
CA CYS A 333 3.67 -14.88 -8.46
C CYS A 333 3.74 -15.11 -9.99
N ARG A 334 3.25 -14.13 -10.77
CA ARG A 334 3.31 -14.13 -12.25
C ARG A 334 4.67 -13.68 -12.80
N GLY A 335 5.59 -13.24 -11.93
CA GLY A 335 6.93 -12.78 -12.29
C GLY A 335 7.02 -11.29 -12.63
N PHE A 336 5.93 -10.68 -13.12
CA PHE A 336 5.86 -9.27 -13.52
C PHE A 336 4.60 -8.60 -12.98
N VAL A 337 4.64 -7.27 -12.83
CA VAL A 337 3.54 -6.47 -12.27
C VAL A 337 2.42 -6.24 -13.30
N PHE A 338 2.83 -5.90 -14.52
CA PHE A 338 1.97 -5.71 -15.69
C PHE A 338 2.33 -6.80 -16.70
#